data_AF-A0A9E0KQU0-F1
#
_entry.id   AF-A0A9E0KQU0-F1
#
_cell.length_a   1.000
_cell.length_b   1.000
_cell.length_c   1.000
_cell.angle_alpha   90.00
_cell.angle_beta   90.00
_cell.angle_gamma   90.00
#
_symmetry.space_group_name_H-M   'P 1'
#
loop_
_entity.id
_entity.type
_entity.pdbx_description
1 polymer ?
#
loop_
_entity_poly.entity_id
_entity_poly.type
_entity_poly.pdbx_seq_one_letter_code
_entity_poly.pdbx_strand_id
1 'polypeptide(L)'
;MKIFYLILTIVFAFFIVTFSQFNAAPVTIKYYYLQDLVVPAYMLIFVALLVGVVITGFLGVVERFRLNRTISKQNKVIRDLRKELREHEAPPMIEERKKTPAPPA
;
A
#
# COMPACT_ATOMS: atom_id res chain seq x y z
N MET A 1 13.30 -2.21 -20.11
CA MET A 1 12.20 -1.86 -19.18
C MET A 1 11.49 -0.56 -19.54
N LYS A 2 12.13 0.62 -19.52
CA LYS A 2 11.45 1.91 -19.81
C LYS A 2 10.81 2.00 -21.20
N ILE A 3 11.51 1.54 -22.24
CA ILE A 3 10.97 1.50 -23.61
C ILE A 3 9.75 0.59 -23.71
N PHE A 4 9.76 -0.56 -23.02
CA PHE A 4 8.62 -1.48 -22.99
C PHE A 4 7.39 -0.83 -22.35
N TYR A 5 7.56 -0.15 -21.20
CA TYR A 5 6.46 0.60 -20.59
C TYR A 5 5.95 1.72 -21.50
N LEU A 6 6.85 2.44 -22.19
CA LEU A 6 6.46 3.49 -23.13
C LEU A 6 5.63 2.93 -24.30
N ILE A 7 6.06 1.81 -24.90
CA ILE A 7 5.31 1.13 -25.96
C ILE A 7 3.93 0.70 -25.43
N LEU A 8 3.88 0.08 -24.25
CA LEU A 8 2.62 -0.34 -23.63
C LEU A 8 1.68 0.85 -23.36
N THR A 9 2.21 1.96 -22.87
CA THR A 9 1.44 3.20 -22.65
C THR A 9 0.89 3.75 -23.96
N ILE A 10 1.68 3.77 -25.03
CA ILE A 10 1.22 4.20 -26.36
C ILE A 10 0.09 3.30 -26.87
N VAL A 11 0.27 1.97 -26.81
CA VAL A 11 -0.76 1.01 -27.23
C VAL A 11 -2.05 1.20 -26.41
N PHE A 12 -1.92 1.39 -25.11
CA PHE A 12 -3.06 1.63 -24.23
C PHE A 12 -3.75 2.98 -24.52
N ALA A 13 -2.99 4.03 -24.82
CA ALA A 13 -3.54 5.32 -25.22
C ALA A 13 -4.32 5.21 -26.54
N PHE A 14 -3.78 4.50 -27.54
CA PHE A 14 -4.51 4.22 -28.77
C PHE A 14 -5.78 3.42 -28.52
N PHE A 15 -5.73 2.42 -27.64
CA PHE A 15 -6.91 1.67 -27.23
C PHE A 15 -7.99 2.59 -26.62
N ILE A 16 -7.63 3.50 -25.72
CA ILE A 16 -8.58 4.46 -25.14
C ILE A 16 -9.22 5.32 -26.23
N VAL A 17 -8.42 5.84 -27.17
CA VAL A 17 -8.91 6.70 -28.25
C VAL A 17 -9.86 5.94 -29.17
N THR A 18 -9.48 4.75 -29.65
CA THR A 18 -10.34 3.96 -30.55
C THR A 18 -11.59 3.48 -29.84
N PHE A 19 -11.47 3.00 -28.59
CA PHE A 19 -12.61 2.63 -27.77
C PHE A 19 -13.60 3.79 -27.60
N SER A 20 -13.09 4.98 -27.28
CA SER A 20 -13.91 6.20 -27.16
C SER A 20 -14.63 6.53 -28.46
N GLN A 21 -13.92 6.54 -29.59
CA GLN A 21 -14.50 6.80 -30.91
C GLN A 21 -15.61 5.83 -31.28
N PHE A 22 -15.37 4.52 -31.16
CA PHE A 22 -16.37 3.50 -31.52
C PHE A 22 -17.54 3.41 -30.53
N ASN A 23 -17.39 3.95 -29.32
CA ASN A 23 -18.43 3.98 -28.29
C ASN A 23 -18.93 5.41 -27.99
N ALA A 24 -18.87 6.30 -28.98
CA ALA A 24 -19.38 7.67 -28.89
C ALA A 24 -20.91 7.76 -29.02
N ALA A 25 -21.61 6.62 -29.04
CA ALA A 25 -23.07 6.57 -29.12
C ALA A 25 -23.71 7.39 -27.98
N PRO A 26 -24.67 8.28 -28.29
CA PRO A 26 -25.32 9.10 -27.28
C PRO A 26 -26.25 8.24 -26.42
N VAL A 27 -26.11 8.36 -25.10
CA VAL A 27 -26.95 7.72 -24.11
C VAL A 27 -27.68 8.80 -23.33
N THR A 28 -29.00 8.69 -23.25
CA THR A 28 -29.83 9.59 -22.45
C THR A 28 -30.07 8.98 -21.08
N ILE A 29 -29.60 9.67 -20.05
CA ILE A 29 -29.86 9.30 -18.66
C ILE A 29 -31.08 10.05 -18.18
N LYS A 30 -32.10 9.27 -17.80
CA LYS A 30 -33.33 9.78 -17.18
C LYS A 30 -33.36 9.35 -15.73
N TYR A 31 -33.41 10.30 -14.82
CA TYR A 31 -33.43 10.00 -13.38
C TYR A 31 -34.41 10.91 -12.64
N TYR A 32 -35.57 10.36 -12.29
CA TYR A 32 -36.67 11.06 -11.58
C TYR A 32 -36.99 12.43 -12.19
N TYR A 33 -36.70 13.51 -11.46
CA TYR A 33 -36.97 14.90 -11.84
C TYR A 33 -35.71 15.66 -12.28
N LEU A 34 -34.58 14.96 -12.46
CA LEU A 34 -33.37 15.56 -13.00
C LEU A 34 -33.54 15.79 -14.50
N GLN A 35 -32.91 16.85 -15.00
CA GLN A 35 -32.84 17.13 -16.43
C GLN A 35 -32.18 15.96 -17.17
N ASP A 36 -32.76 15.58 -18.30
CA ASP A 36 -32.23 14.55 -19.18
C ASP A 36 -30.79 14.88 -19.57
N LEU A 37 -29.87 13.99 -19.17
CA LEU A 37 -28.45 14.15 -19.45
C LEU A 37 -28.07 13.25 -20.63
N VAL A 38 -27.65 13.85 -21.73
CA VAL A 38 -27.19 13.12 -22.91
C VAL A 38 -25.67 13.12 -22.93
N VAL A 39 -25.07 11.95 -22.76
CA VAL A 39 -23.61 11.77 -22.76
C VAL A 39 -23.20 10.58 -23.61
N PRO A 40 -21.99 10.56 -24.18
CA PRO A 40 -21.49 9.40 -24.89
C PRO A 40 -21.34 8.17 -23.98
N ALA A 41 -21.62 6.98 -24.51
CA ALA A 41 -21.56 5.74 -23.75
C ALA A 41 -20.17 5.48 -23.11
N TYR A 42 -19.08 5.75 -23.83
CA TYR A 42 -17.72 5.57 -23.30
C TYR A 42 -17.47 6.37 -22.01
N MET A 43 -18.10 7.54 -21.86
CA MET A 43 -17.90 8.40 -20.69
C MET A 43 -18.46 7.72 -19.43
N LEU A 44 -19.63 7.09 -19.55
CA LEU A 44 -20.25 6.35 -18.45
C LEU A 44 -19.41 5.16 -18.02
N ILE A 45 -18.89 4.42 -18.99
CA ILE A 45 -18.03 3.26 -18.75
C ILE A 45 -16.76 3.70 -17.99
N PHE A 46 -16.09 4.76 -18.44
CA PHE A 46 -14.88 5.24 -17.77
C PHE A 46 -15.15 5.81 -16.38
N VAL A 47 -16.25 6.54 -16.18
CA VAL A 47 -16.62 7.03 -14.84
C VAL A 47 -16.92 5.87 -13.90
N ALA A 48 -17.68 4.87 -14.33
CA ALA A 48 -17.96 3.68 -13.51
C ALA A 48 -16.68 2.91 -13.16
N LEU A 49 -15.77 2.74 -14.13
CA LEU A 49 -14.46 2.13 -13.91
C LEU A 49 -13.62 2.94 -12.92
N LEU A 50 -13.56 4.27 -13.07
CA LEU A 50 -12.82 5.15 -12.18
C LEU A 50 -13.34 5.06 -10.74
N VAL A 51 -14.67 5.07 -10.57
CA VAL A 51 -15.31 4.88 -9.26
C VAL A 51 -14.90 3.52 -8.66
N GLY A 52 -14.89 2.45 -9.45
CA GLY A 52 -14.41 1.13 -8.99
C GLY A 52 -12.95 1.14 -8.54
N VAL A 53 -12.07 1.81 -9.29
CA VAL A 53 -10.64 1.97 -8.93
C VAL A 53 -10.49 2.76 -7.64
N VAL A 54 -11.24 3.86 -7.49
CA VAL A 54 -11.24 4.70 -6.29
C VAL A 54 -11.70 3.89 -5.06
N ILE A 55 -12.82 3.16 -5.18
CA ILE A 55 -13.32 2.29 -4.09
C ILE A 55 -12.27 1.24 -3.71
N THR A 56 -11.71 0.55 -4.70
CA THR A 56 -10.68 -0.47 -4.47
C THR A 56 -9.43 0.13 -3.81
N GLY A 57 -9.03 1.34 -4.22
CA GLY A 57 -7.94 2.08 -3.61
C GLY A 57 -8.19 2.39 -2.14
N PHE A 58 -9.40 2.86 -1.80
CA PHE A 58 -9.78 3.10 -0.41
C PHE A 58 -9.77 1.81 0.44
N LEU A 59 -10.30 0.70 -0.08
CA LEU A 59 -10.26 -0.59 0.61
C LEU A 59 -8.81 -1.03 0.91
N GLY A 60 -7.91 -0.89 -0.08
CA GLY A 60 -6.49 -1.21 0.10
C GLY A 60 -5.80 -0.32 1.16
N VAL A 61 -6.16 0.95 1.24
CA VAL A 61 -5.64 1.87 2.28
C VAL A 61 -6.11 1.44 3.67
N VAL A 62 -7.39 1.10 3.83
CA VAL A 62 -7.96 0.63 5.10
C VAL A 62 -7.29 -0.67 5.54
N GLU A 63 -7.08 -1.61 4.63
CA GLU A 63 -6.39 -2.87 4.94
C GLU A 63 -4.95 -2.65 5.38
N ARG A 64 -4.20 -1.79 4.66
CA ARG A 64 -2.84 -1.41 5.04
C ARG A 64 -2.78 -0.76 6.42
N PHE A 65 -3.75 0.08 6.76
CA PHE A 65 -3.81 0.69 8.09
C PHE A 65 -4.02 -0.35 9.20
N ARG A 66 -4.94 -1.29 8.99
CA ARG A 66 -5.18 -2.40 9.93
C ARG A 66 -3.92 -3.26 10.09
N LEU A 67 -3.26 -3.57 8.99
CA LEU A 67 -2.04 -4.38 8.99
C LEU A 67 -0.88 -3.68 9.71
N ASN A 68 -0.67 -2.38 9.44
CA ASN A 68 0.33 -1.58 10.15
C ASN A 68 0.08 -1.55 11.66
N ARG A 69 -1.18 -1.41 12.10
CA ARG A 69 -1.52 -1.45 13.52
C ARG A 69 -1.18 -2.80 14.16
N THR A 70 -1.41 -3.89 13.45
CA THR A 70 -1.04 -5.25 13.90
C THR A 70 0.48 -5.39 13.99
N ILE A 71 1.23 -4.93 12.99
CA ILE A 71 2.70 -4.93 13.01
C ILE A 71 3.23 -4.14 14.21
N SER A 72 2.69 -2.95 14.49
CA SER A 72 3.11 -2.16 15.65
C SER A 72 2.84 -2.89 16.98
N LYS A 73 1.70 -3.56 17.11
CA LYS A 73 1.39 -4.37 18.31
C LYS A 73 2.36 -5.54 18.46
N GLN A 74 2.59 -6.30 17.38
CA GLN A 74 3.51 -7.44 17.39
C GLN A 74 4.95 -7.01 17.71
N ASN A 75 5.43 -5.93 17.12
CA ASN A 75 6.76 -5.37 17.42
C ASN A 75 6.89 -4.94 18.89
N LYS A 76 5.83 -4.41 19.49
CA LYS A 76 5.82 -4.08 20.92
C LYS A 76 5.96 -5.34 21.77
N VAL A 77 5.16 -6.39 21.48
CA VAL A 77 5.26 -7.68 22.18
C VAL A 77 6.66 -8.28 22.05
N ILE A 78 7.24 -8.30 20.84
CA ILE A 78 8.60 -8.81 20.61
C ILE A 78 9.63 -8.04 21.45
N ARG A 79 9.51 -6.71 21.52
CA ARG A 79 10.42 -5.88 22.30
C ARG A 79 10.29 -6.17 23.80
N ASP A 80 9.07 -6.32 24.29
CA ASP A 80 8.81 -6.54 25.71
C ASP A 80 9.30 -7.96 26.11
N LEU A 81 9.03 -8.99 25.29
CA LEU A 81 9.58 -10.36 25.49
C LEU A 81 11.12 -10.40 25.47
N ARG A 82 11.75 -9.63 24.58
CA ARG A 82 13.23 -9.52 24.53
C ARG A 82 13.81 -8.84 25.77
N LYS A 83 13.06 -7.93 26.40
CA LYS A 83 13.47 -7.29 27.66
C LYS A 83 13.39 -8.28 28.82
N GLU A 84 12.28 -9.01 28.93
CA GLU A 84 12.12 -10.05 29.96
C GLU A 84 13.21 -11.12 29.85
N LEU A 85 13.54 -11.58 28.65
CA LEU A 85 14.66 -12.51 28.43
C LEU A 85 15.99 -11.95 28.92
N ARG A 86 16.27 -10.65 28.72
CA ARG A 86 17.49 -10.00 29.20
C ARG A 86 17.52 -9.76 30.69
N GLU A 87 16.35 -9.57 31.31
CA GLU A 87 16.22 -9.37 32.76
C GLU A 87 16.36 -10.69 33.53
N HIS A 88 16.02 -11.81 32.87
CA HIS A 88 16.24 -13.17 33.37
C HIS A 88 17.61 -13.79 33.00
N GLU A 89 18.38 -13.17 32.10
CA GLU A 89 19.80 -13.50 31.92
C GLU A 89 20.60 -12.91 33.09
N ALA A 90 21.27 -13.78 33.86
CA ALA A 90 22.12 -13.36 34.98
C ALA A 90 23.16 -12.34 34.50
N PRO A 91 23.43 -11.26 35.28
CA PRO A 91 24.38 -10.22 34.87
C PRO A 91 25.74 -10.86 34.54
N PRO A 92 26.42 -10.40 33.47
CA PRO A 92 27.73 -10.92 33.14
C PRO A 92 28.63 -10.74 34.36
N MET A 93 29.17 -11.84 34.90
CA MET A 93 30.18 -11.80 35.95
C MET A 93 31.34 -10.97 35.42
N ILE A 94 31.50 -9.76 35.95
CA ILE A 94 32.70 -8.97 35.74
C ILE A 94 33.79 -9.75 36.47
N GLU A 95 34.60 -10.51 35.73
CA GLU A 95 35.82 -11.08 36.28
C GLU A 95 36.70 -9.92 36.73
N GLU A 96 36.74 -9.69 38.05
CA GLU A 96 37.73 -8.83 38.67
C GLU A 96 39.11 -9.34 38.22
N ARG A 97 39.75 -8.56 37.35
CA ARG A 97 41.13 -8.76 36.93
C ARG A 97 42.00 -8.80 38.19
N LYS A 98 42.26 -10.02 38.68
CA LYS A 98 43.18 -10.32 39.77
C LYS A 98 44.50 -9.61 39.47
N LYS A 99 44.78 -8.57 40.25
CA LYS A 99 46.04 -7.83 40.21
C LYS A 99 47.13 -8.79 40.70
N THR A 100 47.80 -9.46 39.77
CA THR A 100 48.97 -10.30 40.07
C THR A 100 50.03 -9.43 40.75
N PRO A 101 50.58 -9.80 41.91
CA PRO A 101 51.68 -9.07 42.52
C PRO A 101 52.91 -9.22 41.62
N ALA A 102 53.59 -8.11 41.31
CA ALA A 102 54.85 -8.13 40.58
C ALA A 102 55.90 -8.97 41.35
N PRO A 103 56.74 -9.77 40.67
CA PRO A 103 57.80 -10.53 41.34
C PRO A 103 58.88 -9.59 41.91
N PRO A 104 59.52 -9.96 43.02
CA PRO A 104 60.58 -9.15 43.62
C PRO A 104 61.91 -9.25 42.85
N ALA A 105 62.54 -8.08 42.73
CA ALA A 105 63.92 -7.75 42.36
C ALA A 105 64.38 -8.07 40.92
#